data_AF-A0A5C6EQW1-F1
#
_entry.id   AF-A0A5C6EQW1-F1
#
_cell.length_a   1.000
_cell.length_b   1.000
_cell.length_c   1.000
_cell.angle_alpha   90.00
_cell.angle_beta   90.00
_cell.angle_gamma   90.00
#
_symmetry.space_group_name_H-M   'P 1'
#
loop_
_entity.id
_entity.type
_entity.pdbx_description
1 polymer ?
#
loop_
_entity_poly.entity_id
_entity_poly.type
_entity_poly.pdbx_seq_one_letter_code
_entity_poly.pdbx_strand_id
1 'polypeptide(L)'
;MTETERHNRVNIHHHLRDDVLVLLPYVAYRNGTLGYGDGCVLARRESEAIGDAVLRMLDHCKTVNTHPLERARDAAMQRLREGFELTFDEQFPSFGFPDNWGRLYEQYPEILLHPLRSARYFSTAGISDRNGPDLLVLEHLVPNRKNRGIYYPTDTTNLDRHLGRAVIGETIAEKLHSWRPAPGILARLIA
;
A
#
# COMPACT_ATOMS: atom_id res chain seq x y z
N MET A 1 12.88 10.01 -21.31
CA MET A 1 11.84 8.97 -21.49
C MET A 1 10.61 9.45 -20.76
N THR A 2 9.49 9.67 -21.45
CA THR A 2 8.20 9.92 -20.80
C THR A 2 7.77 8.62 -20.13
N GLU A 3 7.67 8.61 -18.80
CA GLU A 3 7.33 7.43 -17.99
C GLU A 3 5.85 7.05 -18.13
N THR A 4 5.41 6.65 -19.34
CA THR A 4 4.00 6.28 -19.61
C THR A 4 3.54 5.03 -18.86
N GLU A 5 4.43 4.39 -18.10
CA GLU A 5 4.21 3.14 -17.36
C GLU A 5 4.37 3.28 -15.84
N ARG A 6 4.65 4.49 -15.33
CA ARG A 6 4.79 4.75 -13.88
C ARG A 6 3.43 4.91 -13.22
N HIS A 7 3.16 4.11 -12.20
CA HIS A 7 1.94 4.17 -11.40
C HIS A 7 2.28 4.58 -9.97
N ASN A 8 1.95 5.82 -9.59
CA ASN A 8 2.11 6.28 -8.22
C ASN A 8 0.96 5.75 -7.39
N ARG A 9 1.28 5.09 -6.27
CA ARG A 9 0.30 4.42 -5.44
C ARG A 9 0.60 4.57 -3.97
N VAL A 10 -0.45 4.47 -3.18
CA VAL A 10 -0.37 4.22 -1.74
C VAL A 10 -1.17 2.97 -1.46
N ASN A 11 -0.51 1.93 -0.95
CA ASN A 11 -1.19 0.78 -0.37
C ASN A 11 -1.67 1.16 1.02
N ILE A 12 -2.90 0.77 1.33
CA ILE A 12 -3.57 1.08 2.58
C ILE A 12 -3.97 -0.24 3.22
N HIS A 13 -3.41 -0.53 4.39
CA HIS A 13 -3.77 -1.69 5.19
C HIS A 13 -4.52 -1.23 6.43
N HIS A 14 -5.79 -1.57 6.54
CA HIS A 14 -6.62 -1.29 7.72
C HIS A 14 -6.54 -2.46 8.68
N HIS A 15 -5.87 -2.28 9.81
CA HIS A 15 -5.83 -3.28 10.87
C HIS A 15 -7.19 -3.36 11.57
N LEU A 16 -7.85 -4.50 11.47
CA LEU A 16 -9.26 -4.66 11.84
C LEU A 16 -9.51 -4.53 13.35
N ARG A 17 -8.53 -4.94 14.18
CA ARG A 17 -8.62 -4.91 15.65
C ARG A 17 -8.29 -3.54 16.21
N ASP A 18 -7.10 -3.04 15.91
CA ASP A 18 -6.56 -1.80 16.49
C ASP A 18 -7.14 -0.54 15.84
N ASP A 19 -7.92 -0.69 14.76
CA ASP A 19 -8.57 0.38 14.00
C ASP A 19 -7.60 1.47 13.50
N VAL A 20 -6.42 1.02 13.08
CA VAL A 20 -5.36 1.86 12.49
C VAL A 20 -5.18 1.56 11.00
N LEU A 21 -4.70 2.56 10.27
CA LEU A 21 -4.30 2.46 8.88
C LEU A 21 -2.78 2.49 8.79
N VAL A 22 -2.21 1.51 8.09
CA VAL A 22 -0.82 1.51 7.67
C VAL A 22 -0.79 1.95 6.21
N LEU A 23 -0.21 3.12 5.95
CA LEU A 23 -0.10 3.73 4.63
C LEU A 23 1.31 3.50 4.09
N LEU A 24 1.41 2.92 2.90
CA LEU A 24 2.67 2.49 2.29
C LEU A 24 2.78 3.06 0.87
N PRO A 25 3.56 4.13 0.65
CA PRO A 25 3.77 4.67 -0.68
C PRO A 25 4.62 3.71 -1.53
N TYR A 26 4.25 3.57 -2.80
CA TYR A 26 5.07 2.86 -3.76
C TYR A 26 4.86 3.37 -5.19
N VAL A 27 5.85 3.09 -6.03
CA VAL A 27 5.80 3.31 -7.47
C VAL A 27 5.82 1.95 -8.14
N ALA A 28 4.79 1.64 -8.93
CA ALA A 28 4.71 0.42 -9.71
C ALA A 28 4.92 0.69 -11.20
N TYR A 29 5.63 -0.22 -11.86
CA TYR A 29 5.79 -0.22 -13.31
C TYR A 29 5.17 -1.47 -13.93
N ARG A 30 4.77 -1.37 -15.21
CA ARG A 30 4.16 -2.49 -15.96
C ARG A 30 5.04 -3.74 -16.05
N ASN A 31 6.36 -3.57 -15.91
CA ASN A 31 7.40 -4.60 -15.93
C ASN A 31 7.81 -5.12 -14.53
N GLY A 32 7.10 -4.76 -13.47
CA GLY A 32 7.19 -5.45 -12.17
C GLY A 32 8.14 -4.84 -11.14
N THR A 33 8.76 -3.69 -11.43
CA THR A 33 9.59 -3.00 -10.43
C THR A 33 8.73 -2.18 -9.49
N LEU A 34 9.02 -2.29 -8.18
CA LEU A 34 8.31 -1.64 -7.10
C LEU A 34 9.34 -0.92 -6.23
N GLY A 35 9.32 0.41 -6.24
CA GLY A 35 10.05 1.24 -5.27
C GLY A 35 9.10 1.61 -4.13
N TYR A 36 9.53 1.46 -2.88
CA TYR A 36 8.70 1.76 -1.71
C TYR A 36 9.24 3.01 -1.01
N GLY A 37 8.37 3.77 -0.36
CA GLY A 37 8.77 4.88 0.50
C GLY A 37 8.39 4.65 1.94
N ASP A 38 8.80 5.55 2.82
CA ASP A 38 8.49 5.44 4.24
C ASP A 38 6.98 5.54 4.48
N GLY A 39 6.47 4.49 5.10
CA GLY A 39 5.07 4.41 5.47
C GLY A 39 4.77 5.16 6.76
N CYS A 40 3.48 5.33 7.04
CA CYS A 40 3.03 5.85 8.33
C CYS A 40 1.86 5.04 8.88
N VAL A 41 1.65 5.16 10.19
CA VAL A 41 0.49 4.61 10.89
C VAL A 41 -0.36 5.78 11.37
N LEU A 42 -1.66 5.73 11.08
CA LEU A 42 -2.63 6.71 11.53
C LEU A 42 -3.86 5.99 12.10
N ALA A 43 -4.49 6.54 13.12
CA ALA A 43 -5.78 6.03 13.56
C ALA A 43 -6.84 6.34 12.50
N ARG A 44 -7.79 5.42 12.25
CA ARG A 44 -8.82 5.61 11.22
C ARG A 44 -9.64 6.89 11.40
N ARG A 45 -9.80 7.35 12.65
CA ARG A 45 -10.53 8.58 12.99
C ARG A 45 -9.82 9.87 12.58
N GLU A 46 -8.54 9.80 12.21
CA GLU A 46 -7.73 10.97 11.85
C GLU A 46 -7.89 11.29 10.36
N SER A 47 -9.13 11.43 9.89
CA SER A 47 -9.48 11.56 8.47
C SER A 47 -8.63 12.63 7.76
N GLU A 48 -8.54 13.84 8.31
CA GLU A 48 -7.73 14.90 7.69
C GLU A 48 -6.24 14.52 7.54
N ALA A 49 -5.65 13.87 8.55
CA ALA A 49 -4.27 13.42 8.51
C ALA A 49 -4.06 12.28 7.49
N ILE A 50 -5.05 11.38 7.35
CA ILE A 50 -5.04 10.31 6.35
C ILE A 50 -5.00 10.92 4.95
N GLY A 51 -5.88 11.88 4.66
CA GLY A 51 -5.91 12.55 3.37
C GLY A 51 -4.62 13.34 3.08
N ASP A 52 -4.08 14.05 4.07
CA ASP A 52 -2.81 14.78 3.94
C ASP A 52 -1.65 13.83 3.61
N ALA A 53 -1.54 12.73 4.37
CA ALA A 53 -0.49 11.73 4.19
C ALA A 53 -0.57 11.10 2.79
N VAL A 54 -1.76 10.66 2.36
CA VAL A 54 -1.97 10.06 1.04
C VAL A 54 -1.58 11.02 -0.09
N LEU A 55 -2.04 12.27 -0.03
CA LEU A 55 -1.74 13.25 -1.08
C LEU A 55 -0.25 13.54 -1.17
N ARG A 56 0.42 13.73 -0.03
CA ARG A 56 1.87 13.95 0.05
C ARG A 56 2.67 12.74 -0.43
N MET A 57 2.24 11.54 -0.05
CA MET A 57 2.84 10.30 -0.51
C MET A 57 2.73 10.15 -2.04
N LEU A 58 1.57 10.44 -2.63
CA LEU A 58 1.39 10.42 -4.08
C LEU A 58 2.26 11.48 -4.78
N ASP A 59 2.35 12.69 -4.25
CA ASP A 59 3.19 13.76 -4.81
C ASP A 59 4.69 13.44 -4.69
N HIS A 60 5.09 12.78 -3.61
CA HIS A 60 6.45 12.28 -3.48
C HIS A 60 6.72 11.15 -4.48
N CYS A 61 5.81 10.18 -4.59
CA CYS A 61 5.90 9.12 -5.59
C CYS A 61 5.96 9.64 -7.03
N LYS A 62 5.37 10.81 -7.35
CA LYS A 62 5.49 11.43 -8.67
C LYS A 62 6.89 11.94 -9.00
N THR A 63 7.65 12.36 -7.98
CA THR A 63 8.89 13.14 -8.16
C THR A 63 10.15 12.37 -7.79
N VAL A 64 10.02 11.30 -7.00
CA VAL A 64 11.16 10.50 -6.53
C VAL A 64 11.87 9.78 -7.69
N ASN A 65 13.20 9.84 -7.71
CA ASN A 65 14.01 9.08 -8.66
C ASN A 65 14.11 7.61 -8.19
N THR A 66 13.41 6.72 -8.87
CA THR A 66 13.34 5.29 -8.53
C THR A 66 14.50 4.48 -9.10
N HIS A 67 15.26 4.99 -10.08
CA HIS A 67 16.32 4.24 -10.75
C HIS A 67 17.36 3.59 -9.81
N PRO A 68 17.82 4.23 -8.72
CA PRO A 68 18.74 3.58 -7.78
C PRO A 68 18.10 2.37 -7.08
N LEU A 69 16.81 2.47 -6.73
CA LEU A 69 16.05 1.44 -6.04
C LEU A 69 15.77 0.26 -6.96
N GLU A 70 15.49 0.54 -8.24
CA GLU A 70 15.34 -0.45 -9.29
C GLU A 70 16.61 -1.29 -9.43
N ARG A 71 17.77 -0.64 -9.56
CA ARG A 71 19.06 -1.34 -9.67
C ARG A 71 19.38 -2.18 -8.43
N ALA A 72 19.10 -1.65 -7.24
CA ALA A 72 19.31 -2.37 -5.98
C ALA A 72 18.43 -3.63 -5.91
N ARG A 73 17.14 -3.50 -6.27
CA ARG A 73 16.20 -4.63 -6.33
C ARG A 73 16.62 -5.66 -7.37
N ASP A 74 17.03 -5.24 -8.57
CA ASP A 74 17.45 -6.16 -9.63
C ASP A 74 18.67 -6.98 -9.21
N ALA A 75 19.66 -6.33 -8.57
CA ALA A 75 20.83 -7.01 -8.01
C ALA A 75 20.44 -7.98 -6.88
N ALA A 76 19.52 -7.58 -5.98
CA ALA A 76 19.01 -8.46 -4.93
C ALA A 76 18.28 -9.67 -5.52
N MET A 77 17.38 -9.47 -6.47
CA MET A 77 16.64 -10.54 -7.12
C MET A 77 17.55 -11.50 -7.91
N GLN A 78 18.66 -11.02 -8.47
CA GLN A 78 19.68 -11.88 -9.05
C GLN A 78 20.35 -12.76 -7.98
N ARG A 79 20.77 -12.17 -6.85
CA ARG A 79 21.32 -12.94 -5.73
C ARG A 79 20.33 -13.98 -5.18
N LEU A 80 19.04 -13.64 -5.10
CA LEU A 80 18.01 -14.61 -4.70
C LEU A 80 17.96 -15.83 -5.65
N ARG A 81 18.08 -15.60 -6.97
CA ARG A 81 18.12 -16.70 -7.97
C ARG A 81 19.37 -17.57 -7.82
N GLU A 82 20.46 -16.99 -7.33
CA GLU A 82 21.72 -17.68 -7.03
C GLU A 82 21.66 -18.44 -5.68
N GLY A 83 20.53 -18.36 -4.95
CA GLY A 83 20.29 -19.10 -3.71
C GLY A 83 20.68 -18.35 -2.44
N PHE A 84 21.03 -17.06 -2.54
CA PHE A 84 21.29 -16.24 -1.35
C PHE A 84 19.98 -15.85 -0.67
N GLU A 85 19.98 -15.86 0.66
CA GLU A 85 18.93 -15.22 1.45
C GLU A 85 19.03 -13.70 1.30
N LEU A 86 17.88 -13.05 1.10
CA LEU A 86 17.78 -11.60 1.04
C LEU A 86 17.19 -11.06 2.32
N THR A 87 17.77 -9.97 2.82
CA THR A 87 17.10 -9.14 3.83
C THR A 87 15.83 -8.53 3.25
N PHE A 88 14.98 -8.05 4.15
CA PHE A 88 13.72 -7.42 3.76
C PHE A 88 13.95 -6.14 2.94
N ASP A 89 14.89 -5.29 3.36
CA ASP A 89 15.23 -4.04 2.66
C ASP A 89 15.79 -4.29 1.25
N GLU A 90 16.46 -5.42 1.03
CA GLU A 90 16.90 -5.84 -0.30
C GLU A 90 15.73 -6.24 -1.21
N GLN A 91 14.69 -6.84 -0.64
CA GLN A 91 13.47 -7.21 -1.38
C GLN A 91 12.54 -6.01 -1.62
N PHE A 92 12.59 -5.02 -0.73
CA PHE A 92 11.69 -3.86 -0.71
C PHE A 92 12.47 -2.57 -0.41
N PRO A 93 13.31 -2.09 -1.35
CA PRO A 93 14.16 -0.92 -1.11
C PRO A 93 13.32 0.35 -0.90
N SER A 94 13.67 1.12 0.14
CA SER A 94 12.97 2.34 0.54
C SER A 94 13.51 3.59 -0.17
N PHE A 95 12.76 4.71 -0.15
CA PHE A 95 13.21 6.02 -0.64
C PHE A 95 14.37 6.63 0.19
N GLY A 96 14.84 5.94 1.23
CA GLY A 96 16.09 6.28 1.93
C GLY A 96 15.96 7.34 3.02
N PHE A 97 14.78 7.55 3.61
CA PHE A 97 14.69 8.32 4.86
C PHE A 97 14.97 7.42 6.07
N PRO A 98 15.66 7.92 7.11
CA PRO A 98 15.80 7.19 8.36
C PRO A 98 14.43 7.13 9.07
N ASP A 99 13.90 5.91 9.18
CA ASP A 99 12.71 5.42 9.91
C ASP A 99 11.32 5.49 9.24
N ASN A 100 10.78 4.30 8.98
CA ASN A 100 9.63 3.69 9.68
C ASN A 100 9.30 2.31 9.08
N TRP A 101 9.71 2.06 7.83
CA TRP A 101 9.40 0.83 7.09
C TRP A 101 9.76 -0.45 7.87
N GLY A 102 10.98 -0.56 8.40
CA GLY A 102 11.40 -1.70 9.24
C GLY A 102 10.57 -1.86 10.51
N ARG A 103 10.29 -0.74 11.20
CA ARG A 103 9.49 -0.72 12.44
C ARG A 103 8.01 -1.03 12.21
N LEU A 104 7.47 -0.71 11.03
CA LEU A 104 6.08 -1.04 10.66
C LEU A 104 5.89 -2.55 10.60
N TYR A 105 6.85 -3.30 10.07
CA TYR A 105 6.75 -4.75 10.00
C TYR A 105 7.04 -5.43 11.33
N GLU A 106 7.85 -4.83 12.20
CA GLU A 106 7.99 -5.29 13.58
C GLU A 106 6.66 -5.14 14.35
N GLN A 107 5.92 -4.06 14.10
CA GLN A 107 4.62 -3.80 14.74
C GLN A 107 3.47 -4.57 14.10
N TYR A 108 3.52 -4.79 12.78
CA TYR A 108 2.45 -5.37 11.97
C TYR A 108 3.00 -6.44 11.00
N PRO A 109 3.57 -7.54 11.52
CA PRO A 109 4.23 -8.54 10.69
C PRO A 109 3.28 -9.23 9.69
N GLU A 110 1.97 -9.27 9.97
CA GLU A 110 0.99 -9.95 9.12
C GLU A 110 0.78 -9.28 7.76
N ILE A 111 1.24 -8.03 7.58
CA ILE A 111 1.28 -7.35 6.28
C ILE A 111 2.20 -8.09 5.30
N LEU A 112 3.26 -8.72 5.78
CA LEU A 112 4.24 -9.46 4.96
C LEU A 112 3.89 -10.92 4.73
N LEU A 113 2.88 -11.43 5.44
CA LEU A 113 2.51 -12.82 5.36
C LEU A 113 1.63 -13.07 4.12
N HIS A 114 1.49 -14.34 3.74
CA HIS A 114 0.67 -14.77 2.61
C HIS A 114 -0.69 -14.03 2.58
N PRO A 115 -1.22 -13.62 1.41
CA PRO A 115 -2.42 -12.78 1.33
C PRO A 115 -3.62 -13.28 2.14
N LEU A 116 -3.85 -14.60 2.16
CA LEU A 116 -4.93 -15.19 2.97
C LEU A 116 -4.71 -15.05 4.48
N ARG A 117 -3.46 -15.05 4.94
CA ARG A 117 -3.11 -14.82 6.34
C ARG A 117 -3.20 -13.33 6.68
N SER A 118 -2.67 -12.46 5.83
CA SER A 118 -2.77 -11.01 5.98
C SER A 118 -4.23 -10.55 6.06
N ALA A 119 -5.11 -11.08 5.20
CA ALA A 119 -6.55 -10.76 5.18
C ALA A 119 -7.32 -11.15 6.46
N ARG A 120 -6.74 -11.95 7.37
CA ARG A 120 -7.33 -12.22 8.70
C ARG A 120 -7.26 -11.00 9.62
N TYR A 121 -6.22 -10.18 9.43
CA TYR A 121 -5.89 -9.05 10.29
C TYR A 121 -6.15 -7.71 9.59
N PHE A 122 -6.08 -7.70 8.26
CA PHE A 122 -6.16 -6.48 7.46
C PHE A 122 -7.24 -6.52 6.40
N SER A 123 -7.96 -5.39 6.25
CA SER A 123 -8.56 -5.02 4.97
C SER A 123 -7.53 -4.26 4.14
N THR A 124 -7.46 -4.50 2.83
CA THR A 124 -6.43 -3.93 1.96
C THR A 124 -7.05 -3.08 0.86
N ALA A 125 -6.49 -1.91 0.59
CA ALA A 125 -6.88 -1.04 -0.49
C ALA A 125 -5.66 -0.41 -1.16
N GLY A 126 -5.85 0.13 -2.36
CA GLY A 126 -4.85 0.94 -3.05
C GLY A 126 -5.47 2.22 -3.54
N ILE A 127 -4.77 3.35 -3.40
CA ILE A 127 -5.15 4.61 -4.05
C ILE A 127 -4.06 5.05 -5.02
N SER A 128 -4.46 5.50 -6.22
CA SER A 128 -3.54 5.84 -7.31
C SER A 128 -4.02 7.04 -8.11
N ASP A 129 -3.10 7.77 -8.75
CA ASP A 129 -3.40 8.98 -9.56
C ASP A 129 -3.14 8.80 -11.07
N ARG A 130 -3.33 7.56 -11.55
CA ARG A 130 -2.95 7.08 -12.89
C ARG A 130 -3.60 7.84 -14.06
N ASN A 131 -4.76 8.47 -13.87
CA ASN A 131 -5.65 8.88 -14.96
C ASN A 131 -5.74 10.41 -15.16
N GLY A 132 -4.81 11.16 -14.58
CA GLY A 132 -4.77 12.62 -14.66
C GLY A 132 -4.31 13.23 -13.33
N PRO A 133 -3.82 14.47 -13.32
CA PRO A 133 -3.33 15.10 -12.10
C PRO A 133 -4.39 15.19 -11.00
N ASP A 134 -5.66 15.22 -11.38
CA ASP A 134 -6.78 15.58 -10.52
C ASP A 134 -7.68 14.40 -10.14
N LEU A 135 -7.48 13.21 -10.73
CA LEU A 135 -8.32 12.04 -10.47
C LEU A 135 -7.56 10.99 -9.66
N LEU A 136 -8.05 10.72 -8.45
CA LEU A 136 -7.62 9.59 -7.63
C LEU A 136 -8.56 8.41 -7.80
N VAL A 137 -8.00 7.20 -7.89
CA VAL A 137 -8.74 5.94 -7.98
C VAL A 137 -8.41 5.12 -6.74
N LEU A 138 -9.40 4.95 -5.86
CA LEU A 138 -9.35 4.12 -4.66
C LEU A 138 -9.95 2.75 -4.98
N GLU A 139 -9.18 1.68 -4.80
CA GLU A 139 -9.53 0.30 -5.12
C GLU A 139 -9.55 -0.55 -3.84
N HIS A 140 -10.65 -1.27 -3.60
CA HIS A 140 -10.68 -2.34 -2.60
C HIS A 140 -10.00 -3.58 -3.16
N LEU A 141 -9.03 -4.13 -2.42
CA LEU A 141 -8.22 -5.25 -2.84
C LEU A 141 -8.56 -6.49 -2.01
N VAL A 142 -8.99 -7.55 -2.69
CA VAL A 142 -9.28 -8.84 -2.04
C VAL A 142 -8.36 -9.95 -2.57
N PRO A 143 -8.03 -10.96 -1.76
CA PRO A 143 -7.13 -12.03 -2.18
C PRO A 143 -7.76 -12.89 -3.30
N ASN A 144 -7.01 -13.14 -4.37
CA ASN A 144 -7.43 -14.06 -5.41
C ASN A 144 -7.37 -15.51 -4.91
N ARG A 145 -8.52 -16.20 -4.85
CA ARG A 145 -8.59 -17.61 -4.42
C ARG A 145 -7.81 -18.57 -5.31
N LYS A 146 -7.56 -18.22 -6.57
CA LYS A 146 -6.87 -19.06 -7.55
C LYS A 146 -5.36 -18.77 -7.65
N ASN A 147 -4.92 -17.55 -7.35
CA ASN A 147 -3.51 -17.13 -7.41
C ASN A 147 -3.00 -16.71 -6.02
N ARG A 148 -2.18 -17.59 -5.43
CA ARG A 148 -1.59 -17.51 -4.07
C ARG A 148 -0.56 -16.38 -3.88
N GLY A 149 -0.97 -15.13 -4.11
CA GLY A 149 -0.03 -14.00 -4.03
C GLY A 149 -0.52 -12.68 -4.62
N ILE A 150 -1.69 -12.68 -5.28
CA ILE A 150 -2.17 -11.52 -6.02
C ILE A 150 -3.51 -11.08 -5.43
N TYR A 151 -3.58 -9.84 -4.98
CA TYR A 151 -4.86 -9.18 -4.69
C TYR A 151 -5.47 -8.66 -6.00
N TYR A 152 -6.79 -8.70 -6.10
CA TYR A 152 -7.51 -8.13 -7.25
C TYR A 152 -8.51 -7.07 -6.80
N PRO A 153 -8.73 -6.02 -7.61
CA PRO A 153 -9.69 -4.98 -7.29
C PRO A 153 -11.13 -5.53 -7.38
N THR A 154 -11.96 -5.23 -6.39
CA THR A 154 -13.40 -5.61 -6.38
C THR A 154 -14.37 -4.44 -6.34
N ASP A 155 -13.94 -3.32 -5.79
CA ASP A 155 -14.71 -2.08 -5.73
C ASP A 155 -13.76 -0.93 -6.09
N THR A 156 -14.26 0.06 -6.81
CA THR A 156 -13.47 1.20 -7.27
C THR A 156 -14.25 2.48 -7.01
N THR A 157 -13.61 3.43 -6.35
CA THR A 157 -14.15 4.75 -6.06
C THR A 157 -13.24 5.81 -6.67
N ASN A 158 -13.81 6.65 -7.53
CA ASN A 158 -13.13 7.80 -8.11
C ASN A 158 -13.28 8.99 -7.17
N LEU A 159 -12.19 9.68 -6.87
CA LEU A 159 -12.14 10.87 -6.02
C LEU A 159 -11.47 12.00 -6.79
N ASP A 160 -12.08 13.18 -6.75
CA ASP A 160 -11.43 14.39 -7.24
C ASP A 160 -10.42 14.87 -6.19
N ARG A 161 -9.17 15.05 -6.61
CA ARG A 161 -8.04 15.50 -5.79
C ARG A 161 -8.30 16.87 -5.16
N HIS A 162 -9.10 17.72 -5.80
CA HIS A 162 -9.44 19.07 -5.35
C HIS A 162 -10.50 19.12 -4.25
N LEU A 163 -11.14 18.00 -3.89
CA LEU A 163 -12.07 17.92 -2.76
C LEU A 163 -11.39 18.24 -1.41
N GLY A 164 -10.05 18.23 -1.39
CA GLY A 164 -9.25 18.55 -0.22
C GLY A 164 -9.02 17.34 0.68
N ARG A 165 -7.99 17.46 1.52
CA ARG A 165 -7.52 16.36 2.38
C ARG A 165 -8.58 15.80 3.33
N ALA A 166 -9.45 16.64 3.90
CA ALA A 166 -10.48 16.19 4.82
C ALA A 166 -11.46 15.20 4.15
N VAL A 167 -12.02 15.59 3.00
CA VAL A 167 -12.99 14.78 2.25
C VAL A 167 -12.36 13.48 1.73
N ILE A 168 -11.13 13.56 1.20
CA ILE A 168 -10.40 12.37 0.73
C ILE A 168 -10.18 11.40 1.88
N GLY A 169 -9.72 11.90 3.02
CA GLY A 169 -9.48 11.10 4.21
C GLY A 169 -10.73 10.45 4.79
N GLU A 170 -11.83 11.20 4.87
CA GLU A 170 -13.14 10.68 5.29
C GLU A 170 -13.60 9.57 4.36
N THR A 171 -13.51 9.78 3.05
CA THR A 171 -13.93 8.77 2.07
C THR A 171 -13.10 7.48 2.20
N ILE A 172 -11.78 7.59 2.39
CA ILE A 172 -10.90 6.44 2.63
C ILE A 172 -11.31 5.71 3.92
N ALA A 173 -11.49 6.45 5.02
CA ALA A 173 -11.84 5.89 6.32
C ALA A 173 -13.22 5.18 6.31
N GLU A 174 -14.21 5.76 5.64
CA GLU A 174 -15.55 5.20 5.48
C GLU A 174 -15.54 3.94 4.60
N LYS A 175 -14.87 4.00 3.44
CA LYS A 175 -14.77 2.87 2.52
C LYS A 175 -14.11 1.66 3.19
N LEU A 176 -12.97 1.87 3.85
CA LEU A 176 -12.28 0.80 4.58
C LEU A 176 -13.15 0.21 5.70
N HIS A 177 -13.93 1.04 6.39
CA HIS A 177 -14.88 0.56 7.39
C HIS A 177 -15.97 -0.34 6.78
N SER A 178 -16.52 0.05 5.64
CA SER A 178 -17.53 -0.75 4.93
C SER A 178 -16.97 -2.04 4.31
N TRP A 179 -15.67 -2.10 4.03
CA TRP A 179 -14.99 -3.28 3.48
C TRP A 179 -14.59 -4.31 4.53
N ARG A 180 -15.01 -4.14 5.79
CA ARG A 180 -14.75 -5.12 6.83
C ARG A 180 -15.46 -6.46 6.54
N PRO A 181 -14.79 -7.61 6.78
CA PRO A 181 -15.47 -8.90 6.78
C PRO A 181 -16.63 -8.86 7.78
N ALA A 182 -17.76 -9.50 7.44
CA ALA A 182 -18.91 -9.58 8.34
C ALA A 182 -18.47 -10.05 9.75
N PRO A 183 -19.06 -9.53 10.84
CA PRO A 183 -18.59 -9.80 12.21
C PRO A 183 -18.38 -11.29 12.56
N GLY A 184 -19.23 -12.17 12.02
CA GLY A 184 -19.12 -13.63 12.22
C GLY A 184 -17.94 -14.30 11.52
N ILE A 185 -17.36 -13.66 10.50
CA ILE A 185 -16.14 -14.12 9.81
C ILE A 185 -14.91 -13.74 10.65
N LEU A 186 -14.86 -12.52 11.20
CA LEU A 186 -13.78 -12.10 12.10
C LEU A 186 -13.66 -13.01 13.33
N ALA A 187 -14.79 -13.38 13.96
CA ALA A 187 -14.79 -14.32 15.09
C ALA A 187 -14.25 -15.72 14.73
N ARG A 188 -14.43 -16.17 13.48
CA ARG A 188 -13.89 -17.45 12.97
C ARG A 188 -12.45 -17.35 12.46
N LEU A 189 -11.98 -16.15 12.11
CA LEU A 189 -10.62 -15.89 11.64
C LEU A 189 -9.66 -15.53 12.79
N ILE A 190 -10.16 -15.30 14.00
CA ILE A 190 -9.34 -15.03 15.21
C ILE A 190 -9.28 -16.28 16.13
N ALA A 191 -10.18 -17.24 15.94
CA ALA A 191 -10.15 -18.56 16.60
C ALA A 191 -9.13 -19.53 15.95
#